data_AF-A0A326RR02-F1
#
_entry.id   AF-A0A326RR02-F1
#
_cell.length_a   1.000
_cell.length_b   1.000
_cell.length_c   1.000
_cell.angle_alpha   90.00
_cell.angle_beta   90.00
_cell.angle_gamma   90.00
#
_symmetry.space_group_name_H-M   'P 1'
#
loop_
_entity.id
_entity.type
_entity.pdbx_description
1 polymer ?
#
loop_
_entity_poly.entity_id
_entity_poly.type
_entity_poly.pdbx_seq_one_letter_code
_entity_poly.pdbx_strand_id
1 'polypeptide(L)'
;MGDRESLRYEIVVLGLKIGDMTAEKYAGKSDTLLYEVKSQVKFWFFGNVDLKFLTVSKFLKDRIVKTKSESKTNRGDYLSKIAWKGDHYQVNASTYKYKNDIPIKNPLSWCSNKMFFQEPKAGDVFLSEVYGTAQEIRQIEAGVYEINVEGNTNRYYYKSGRLEKIVLENPIKNYQVRRVQ
;
A
#
# COMPACT_ATOMS: atom_id res chain seq x y z
N MET A 1 17.66 -1.13 20.82
CA MET A 1 16.21 -1.06 20.51
C MET A 1 16.14 -0.20 19.25
N GLY A 2 15.88 -0.79 18.08
CA GLY A 2 16.04 -0.08 16.81
C GLY A 2 15.01 1.04 16.62
N ASP A 3 15.42 2.14 15.99
CA ASP A 3 14.56 3.29 15.75
C ASP A 3 13.34 2.89 14.90
N ARG A 4 12.16 3.23 15.41
CA ARG A 4 10.86 3.04 14.74
C ARG A 4 10.36 4.41 14.31
N GLU A 5 10.21 4.59 13.01
CA GLU A 5 9.58 5.77 12.43
C GLU A 5 8.07 5.50 12.28
N SER A 6 7.24 6.44 12.70
CA SER A 6 5.77 6.32 12.64
C SER A 6 5.16 7.58 12.05
N LEU A 7 4.29 7.41 11.06
CA LEU A 7 3.59 8.46 10.35
C LEU A 7 2.09 8.22 10.48
N ARG A 8 1.33 9.29 10.75
CA ARG A 8 -0.14 9.22 10.93
C ARG A 8 -0.85 9.89 9.78
N TYR A 9 -1.98 9.31 9.41
CA TYR A 9 -2.83 9.78 8.33
C TYR A 9 -4.30 9.64 8.71
N GLU A 10 -5.12 10.53 8.17
CA GLU A 10 -6.57 10.39 8.17
C GLU A 10 -7.05 9.85 6.82
N ILE A 11 -8.16 9.12 6.85
CA ILE A 11 -8.84 8.64 5.64
C ILE A 11 -10.12 9.46 5.47
N VAL A 12 -10.29 10.06 4.30
CA VAL A 12 -11.33 11.06 4.02
C VAL A 12 -12.12 10.70 2.77
N VAL A 13 -13.44 10.84 2.85
CA VAL A 13 -14.38 10.73 1.72
C VAL A 13 -15.34 11.91 1.77
N LEU A 14 -15.56 12.58 0.64
CA LEU A 14 -16.45 13.75 0.57
C LEU A 14 -16.11 14.85 1.60
N GLY A 15 -14.83 14.97 1.97
CA GLY A 15 -14.37 15.94 2.98
C GLY A 15 -14.58 15.49 4.43
N LEU A 16 -15.21 14.34 4.67
CA LEU A 16 -15.46 13.79 6.00
C LEU A 16 -14.42 12.73 6.34
N LYS A 17 -13.84 12.84 7.54
CA LYS A 17 -12.96 11.80 8.09
C LYS A 17 -13.79 10.55 8.39
N ILE A 18 -13.36 9.41 7.85
CA ILE A 18 -14.02 8.11 8.00
C ILE A 18 -13.12 7.05 8.65
N GLY A 19 -11.87 7.39 8.93
CA GLY A 19 -10.92 6.47 9.50
C GLY A 19 -9.54 7.07 9.76
N ASP A 20 -8.71 6.26 10.37
CA ASP A 20 -7.33 6.57 10.72
C ASP A 20 -6.40 5.53 10.14
N MET A 21 -5.18 5.96 9.81
CA MET A 21 -4.13 5.11 9.28
C MET A 21 -2.80 5.45 9.96
N THR A 22 -2.00 4.43 10.25
CA THR A 22 -0.62 4.57 10.73
C THR A 22 0.29 3.78 9.80
N ALA A 23 1.34 4.44 9.31
CA ALA A 23 2.44 3.81 8.59
C ALA A 23 3.66 3.76 9.51
N GLU A 24 4.36 2.63 9.55
CA GLU A 24 5.51 2.42 10.41
C GLU A 24 6.67 1.79 9.63
N LYS A 25 7.87 2.20 9.98
CA LYS A 25 9.12 1.67 9.45
C LYS A 25 10.03 1.32 10.61
N TYR A 26 10.56 0.10 10.64
CA TYR A 26 11.41 -0.36 11.73
C TYR A 26 12.37 -1.45 11.27
N ALA A 27 13.53 -1.51 11.93
CA ALA A 27 14.51 -2.56 11.71
C ALA A 27 13.98 -3.91 12.24
N GLY A 28 14.14 -4.95 11.43
CA GLY A 28 13.85 -6.34 11.78
C GLY A 28 15.10 -7.10 12.22
N LYS A 29 14.96 -8.43 12.31
CA LYS A 29 16.09 -9.34 12.52
C LYS A 29 16.90 -9.52 11.23
N SER A 30 18.18 -9.84 11.35
CA SER A 30 19.04 -10.26 10.22
C SER A 30 19.10 -9.22 9.08
N ASP A 31 19.34 -7.95 9.43
CA ASP A 31 19.53 -6.85 8.47
C ASP A 31 18.32 -6.63 7.55
N THR A 32 17.11 -6.82 8.10
CA THR A 32 15.87 -6.62 7.36
C THR A 32 15.22 -5.33 7.78
N LEU A 33 14.53 -4.69 6.84
CA LEU A 33 13.73 -3.50 7.09
C LEU A 33 12.25 -3.86 6.90
N LEU A 34 11.41 -3.50 7.86
CA LEU A 34 9.97 -3.71 7.78
C LEU A 34 9.27 -2.37 7.58
N TYR A 35 8.31 -2.39 6.68
CA TYR A 35 7.30 -1.35 6.55
C TYR A 35 5.93 -1.96 6.83
N GLU A 36 5.12 -1.25 7.59
CA GLU A 36 3.80 -1.71 8.00
C GLU A 36 2.80 -0.56 7.89
N VAL A 37 1.62 -0.85 7.37
CA VAL A 37 0.50 0.10 7.36
C VAL A 37 -0.71 -0.58 7.99
N LYS A 38 -1.32 0.12 8.94
CA LYS A 38 -2.56 -0.27 9.62
C LYS A 38 -3.60 0.81 9.42
N SER A 39 -4.84 0.43 9.13
CA SER A 39 -5.94 1.39 9.14
C SER A 39 -7.23 0.79 9.67
N GLN A 40 -8.08 1.65 10.21
CA GLN A 40 -9.46 1.35 10.59
C GLN A 40 -10.36 2.37 9.91
N VAL A 41 -11.34 1.87 9.16
CA VAL A 41 -12.35 2.69 8.49
C VAL A 41 -13.73 2.22 8.96
N LYS A 42 -14.60 3.16 9.33
CA LYS A 42 -16.00 2.86 9.66
C LYS A 42 -16.91 4.02 9.28
N PHE A 43 -17.84 3.80 8.36
CA PHE A 43 -18.79 4.83 7.92
C PHE A 43 -20.05 4.24 7.27
N TRP A 44 -21.06 5.10 7.07
CA TRP A 44 -22.33 4.75 6.42
C TRP A 44 -22.80 5.89 5.50
N PHE A 45 -22.32 5.90 4.25
CA PHE A 45 -22.82 6.82 3.20
C PHE A 45 -23.54 6.08 2.08
N PHE A 46 -23.04 4.90 1.69
CA PHE A 46 -23.56 4.08 0.59
C PHE A 46 -23.75 2.63 1.03
N GLY A 47 -24.19 2.47 2.29
CA GLY A 47 -24.16 1.22 3.04
C GLY A 47 -23.08 1.21 4.12
N ASN A 48 -23.21 0.26 5.06
CA ASN A 48 -22.26 0.13 6.16
C ASN A 48 -20.93 -0.39 5.65
N VAL A 49 -19.85 0.32 5.95
CA VAL A 49 -18.48 -0.11 5.72
C VAL A 49 -17.80 -0.18 7.08
N ASP A 50 -17.26 -1.34 7.41
CA ASP A 50 -16.32 -1.55 8.51
C ASP A 50 -15.14 -2.33 7.93
N LEU A 51 -13.95 -1.74 7.94
CA LEU A 51 -12.73 -2.30 7.38
C LEU A 51 -11.57 -2.07 8.33
N LYS A 52 -10.95 -3.18 8.75
CA LYS A 52 -9.61 -3.19 9.35
C LYS A 52 -8.63 -3.66 8.30
N PHE A 53 -7.59 -2.88 8.05
CA PHE A 53 -6.57 -3.22 7.05
C PHE A 53 -5.20 -3.28 7.71
N LEU A 54 -4.42 -4.27 7.32
CA LEU A 54 -3.02 -4.43 7.70
C LEU A 54 -2.24 -4.87 6.47
N THR A 55 -1.17 -4.15 6.15
CA THR A 55 -0.17 -4.62 5.19
C THR A 55 1.21 -4.53 5.83
N VAL A 56 2.04 -5.54 5.58
CA VAL A 56 3.42 -5.64 6.07
C VAL A 56 4.30 -6.03 4.90
N SER A 57 5.38 -5.30 4.69
CA SER A 57 6.38 -5.58 3.66
C SER A 57 7.77 -5.64 4.27
N LYS A 58 8.44 -6.78 4.08
CA LYS A 58 9.78 -7.05 4.55
C LYS A 58 10.76 -6.89 3.40
N PHE A 59 11.84 -6.15 3.67
CA PHE A 59 12.91 -5.86 2.74
C PHE A 59 14.24 -6.46 3.23
N LEU A 60 15.08 -6.84 2.28
CA LEU A 60 16.48 -7.21 2.50
C LEU A 60 17.30 -6.58 1.38
N LYS A 61 18.29 -5.74 1.72
CA LYS A 61 19.11 -5.00 0.74
C LYS A 61 18.25 -4.28 -0.32
N ASP A 62 17.27 -3.51 0.16
CA ASP A 62 16.29 -2.75 -0.62
C ASP A 62 15.35 -3.56 -1.55
N ARG A 63 15.43 -4.89 -1.54
CA ARG A 63 14.51 -5.78 -2.26
C ARG A 63 13.37 -6.25 -1.36
N ILE A 64 12.15 -6.23 -1.87
CA ILE A 64 10.99 -6.87 -1.24
C ILE A 64 11.24 -8.38 -1.20
N VAL A 65 11.28 -8.97 -0.01
CA VAL A 65 11.40 -10.44 0.15
C VAL A 65 10.07 -11.08 0.47
N LYS A 66 9.17 -10.36 1.15
CA LYS A 66 7.86 -10.87 1.53
C LYS A 66 6.90 -9.72 1.82
N THR A 67 5.66 -9.86 1.36
CA THR A 67 4.55 -9.01 1.78
C THR A 67 3.38 -9.85 2.28
N LYS A 68 2.57 -9.26 3.15
CA LYS A 68 1.29 -9.77 3.60
C LYS A 68 0.32 -8.61 3.63
N SER A 69 -0.85 -8.77 3.02
CA SER A 69 -1.98 -7.85 3.15
C SER A 69 -3.17 -8.59 3.72
N GLU A 70 -3.85 -8.01 4.70
CA GLU A 70 -5.01 -8.57 5.39
C GLU A 70 -6.09 -7.49 5.52
N SER A 71 -7.30 -7.83 5.10
CA SER A 71 -8.48 -6.99 5.26
C SER A 71 -9.54 -7.77 6.01
N LYS A 72 -10.04 -7.21 7.12
CA LYS A 72 -11.22 -7.73 7.82
C LYS A 72 -12.37 -6.78 7.58
N THR A 73 -13.45 -7.27 6.99
CA THR A 73 -14.61 -6.44 6.65
C THR A 73 -15.92 -7.06 7.07
N ASN A 74 -16.96 -6.24 7.13
CA ASN A 74 -18.33 -6.73 7.23
C ASN A 74 -18.82 -7.49 5.97
N ARG A 75 -17.99 -7.66 4.94
CA ARG A 75 -18.28 -8.42 3.70
C ARG A 75 -17.37 -9.64 3.52
N GLY A 76 -16.51 -9.93 4.49
CA GLY A 76 -15.57 -11.04 4.46
C GLY A 76 -14.15 -10.64 4.82
N ASP A 77 -13.32 -11.66 4.99
CA ASP A 77 -11.91 -11.53 5.31
C ASP A 77 -11.05 -11.92 4.10
N TYR A 78 -10.01 -11.14 3.87
CA TYR A 78 -9.15 -11.23 2.69
C TYR A 78 -7.69 -11.29 3.11
N LEU A 79 -6.91 -12.08 2.37
CA LEU A 79 -5.52 -12.31 2.66
C LEU A 79 -4.74 -12.47 1.36
N SER A 80 -3.70 -11.65 1.21
CA SER A 80 -2.72 -11.75 0.14
C SER A 80 -1.34 -11.95 0.72
N LYS A 81 -0.56 -12.86 0.14
CA LYS A 81 0.83 -13.14 0.49
C LYS A 81 1.65 -13.22 -0.78
N ILE A 82 2.74 -12.48 -0.82
CA ILE A 82 3.66 -12.47 -1.96
C ILE A 82 5.07 -12.67 -1.40
N ALA A 83 5.84 -13.61 -1.94
CA ALA A 83 7.15 -13.94 -1.40
C ALA A 83 8.16 -14.26 -2.51
N TRP A 84 9.34 -13.66 -2.42
CA TRP A 84 10.46 -13.95 -3.31
C TRP A 84 10.98 -15.38 -3.08
N LYS A 85 11.15 -16.15 -4.15
CA LYS A 85 11.62 -17.55 -4.13
C LYS A 85 13.02 -17.76 -4.67
N GLY A 86 13.66 -16.70 -5.14
CA GLY A 86 15.02 -16.74 -5.69
C GLY A 86 15.08 -16.20 -7.11
N ASP A 87 14.09 -16.55 -7.91
CA ASP A 87 13.94 -16.24 -9.34
C ASP A 87 12.62 -15.51 -9.67
N HIS A 88 11.56 -15.77 -8.88
CA HIS A 88 10.25 -15.13 -9.02
C HIS A 88 9.62 -14.83 -7.64
N TYR A 89 8.59 -13.99 -7.65
CA TYR A 89 7.65 -13.89 -6.54
C TYR A 89 6.55 -14.92 -6.70
N GLN A 90 6.42 -15.81 -5.71
CA GLN A 90 5.21 -16.61 -5.56
C GLN A 90 4.09 -15.68 -5.08
N VAL A 91 3.00 -15.62 -5.84
CA VAL A 91 1.82 -14.81 -5.53
C VAL A 91 0.70 -15.72 -5.02
N ASN A 92 0.07 -15.31 -3.94
CA ASN A 92 -1.21 -15.83 -3.48
C ASN A 92 -2.03 -14.64 -3.01
N ALA A 93 -2.75 -14.01 -3.92
CA ALA A 93 -3.55 -12.83 -3.65
C ALA A 93 -5.04 -13.18 -3.67
N SER A 94 -5.75 -12.77 -2.62
CA SER A 94 -7.19 -12.95 -2.51
C SER A 94 -7.78 -11.73 -1.84
N THR A 95 -8.51 -10.92 -2.61
CA THR A 95 -9.22 -9.73 -2.17
C THR A 95 -10.66 -9.74 -2.68
N TYR A 96 -11.44 -8.70 -2.39
CA TYR A 96 -12.87 -8.65 -2.74
C TYR A 96 -13.07 -8.89 -4.25
N LYS A 97 -13.75 -9.99 -4.58
CA LYS A 97 -14.05 -10.44 -5.96
C LYS A 97 -12.83 -10.62 -6.87
N TYR A 98 -11.64 -10.79 -6.31
CA TYR A 98 -10.40 -10.95 -7.08
C TYR A 98 -9.49 -12.00 -6.46
N LYS A 99 -8.92 -12.85 -7.30
CA LYS A 99 -7.88 -13.81 -6.94
C LYS A 99 -6.78 -13.77 -8.00
N ASN A 100 -5.54 -13.95 -7.56
CA ASN A 100 -4.40 -14.04 -8.45
C ASN A 100 -3.31 -14.93 -7.82
N ASP A 101 -2.73 -15.80 -8.61
CA ASP A 101 -1.62 -16.67 -8.28
C ASP A 101 -0.50 -16.64 -9.35
N ILE A 102 -0.60 -15.72 -10.32
CA ILE A 102 0.36 -15.55 -11.41
C ILE A 102 1.69 -15.05 -10.82
N PRO A 103 2.81 -15.77 -11.04
CA PRO A 103 4.11 -15.35 -10.55
C PRO A 103 4.58 -14.05 -11.18
N ILE A 104 5.26 -13.20 -10.38
CA ILE A 104 5.92 -12.00 -10.89
C ILE A 104 7.42 -12.28 -11.04
N LYS A 105 7.96 -11.95 -12.21
CA LYS A 105 9.39 -12.05 -12.49
C LYS A 105 10.13 -10.80 -12.04
N ASN A 106 11.43 -10.96 -11.83
CA ASN A 106 12.39 -9.93 -11.42
C ASN A 106 12.20 -9.44 -9.98
N PRO A 107 13.30 -9.13 -9.27
CA PRO A 107 13.24 -8.44 -7.98
C PRO A 107 12.52 -7.10 -8.06
N LEU A 108 11.73 -6.77 -7.03
CA LEU A 108 11.05 -5.49 -6.89
C LEU A 108 11.46 -4.78 -5.60
N SER A 109 11.53 -3.45 -5.66
CA SER A 109 11.98 -2.59 -4.56
C SER A 109 10.96 -1.54 -4.13
N TRP A 110 9.78 -1.50 -4.76
CA TRP A 110 8.73 -0.52 -4.50
C TRP A 110 7.38 -1.17 -4.24
N CYS A 111 6.68 -0.66 -3.26
CA CYS A 111 5.33 -1.06 -2.86
C CYS A 111 4.69 0.08 -2.06
N SER A 112 3.39 -0.03 -1.75
CA SER A 112 2.67 1.07 -1.10
C SER A 112 3.25 1.42 0.27
N ASN A 113 3.67 0.42 1.04
CA ASN A 113 4.26 0.63 2.36
C ASN A 113 5.54 1.48 2.34
N LYS A 114 6.44 1.26 1.37
CA LYS A 114 7.68 2.05 1.24
C LYS A 114 7.38 3.50 0.82
N MET A 115 6.36 3.69 -0.02
CA MET A 115 5.97 5.00 -0.55
C MET A 115 5.50 5.99 0.51
N PHE A 116 5.06 5.54 1.70
CA PHE A 116 4.77 6.43 2.83
C PHE A 116 6.02 7.17 3.37
N PHE A 117 7.20 6.59 3.17
CA PHE A 117 8.46 7.07 3.75
C PHE A 117 9.44 7.59 2.70
N GLN A 118 9.25 7.20 1.44
CA GLN A 118 10.17 7.51 0.35
C GLN A 118 9.39 7.92 -0.88
N GLU A 119 9.86 8.97 -1.52
CA GLU A 119 9.39 9.39 -2.84
C GLU A 119 10.02 8.48 -3.92
N PRO A 120 9.22 7.87 -4.81
CA PRO A 120 9.72 7.02 -5.89
C PRO A 120 10.27 7.86 -7.06
N LYS A 121 10.77 7.19 -8.09
CA LYS A 121 11.11 7.79 -9.38
C LYS A 121 10.18 7.26 -10.48
N ALA A 122 10.03 8.04 -11.55
CA ALA A 122 9.37 7.55 -12.76
C ALA A 122 10.09 6.31 -13.31
N GLY A 123 9.34 5.31 -13.76
CA GLY A 123 9.87 4.06 -14.30
C GLY A 123 10.19 2.99 -13.24
N ASP A 124 10.15 3.33 -11.96
CA ASP A 124 10.20 2.33 -10.89
C ASP A 124 9.01 1.36 -11.00
N VAL A 125 9.22 0.09 -10.62
CA VAL A 125 8.16 -0.94 -10.67
C VAL A 125 7.58 -1.19 -9.28
N PHE A 126 6.30 -0.83 -9.12
CA PHE A 126 5.48 -1.01 -7.94
C PHE A 126 4.91 -2.43 -7.85
N LEU A 127 5.05 -3.06 -6.69
CA LEU A 127 4.34 -4.27 -6.29
C LEU A 127 3.06 -3.90 -5.53
N SER A 128 1.90 -4.30 -6.05
CA SER A 128 0.63 -4.23 -5.33
C SER A 128 0.55 -5.35 -4.29
N GLU A 129 0.65 -5.01 -3.00
CA GLU A 129 0.59 -6.01 -1.91
C GLU A 129 -0.78 -6.70 -1.80
N VAL A 130 -1.84 -6.03 -2.26
CA VAL A 130 -3.22 -6.51 -2.21
C VAL A 130 -3.52 -7.44 -3.39
N TYR A 131 -3.10 -7.07 -4.60
CA TYR A 131 -3.49 -7.76 -5.83
C TYR A 131 -2.41 -8.72 -6.36
N GLY A 132 -1.17 -8.64 -5.87
CA GLY A 132 -0.11 -9.51 -6.34
C GLY A 132 0.27 -9.26 -7.80
N THR A 133 0.24 -7.99 -8.22
CA THR A 133 0.57 -7.56 -9.57
C THR A 133 1.67 -6.49 -9.52
N ALA A 134 2.40 -6.32 -10.62
CA ALA A 134 3.46 -5.32 -10.76
C ALA A 134 3.09 -4.27 -11.83
N GLN A 135 3.35 -2.99 -11.53
CA GLN A 135 3.02 -1.87 -12.41
C GLN A 135 4.13 -0.82 -12.40
N GLU A 136 4.28 -0.11 -13.51
CA GLU A 136 5.18 1.03 -13.57
C GLU A 136 4.61 2.24 -12.81
N ILE A 137 5.47 2.91 -12.06
CA ILE A 137 5.18 4.20 -11.43
C ILE A 137 5.42 5.30 -12.45
N ARG A 138 4.36 6.04 -12.80
CA ARG A 138 4.44 7.16 -13.73
C ARG A 138 4.45 8.47 -12.97
N GLN A 139 5.43 9.33 -13.25
CA GLN A 139 5.38 10.70 -12.76
C GLN A 139 4.53 11.54 -13.71
N ILE A 140 3.52 12.22 -13.17
CA ILE A 140 2.63 13.09 -13.95
C ILE A 140 2.93 14.57 -13.73
N GLU A 141 3.43 14.92 -12.55
CA GLU A 141 3.90 16.27 -12.20
C GLU A 141 5.06 16.15 -11.20
N ALA A 142 5.77 17.25 -10.93
CA ALA A 142 6.80 17.27 -9.88
C ALA A 142 6.18 16.88 -8.53
N GLY A 143 6.70 15.82 -7.90
CA GLY A 143 6.16 15.28 -6.66
C GLY A 143 4.82 14.55 -6.78
N VAL A 144 4.31 14.29 -7.99
CA VAL A 144 3.03 13.58 -8.18
C VAL A 144 3.22 12.34 -9.05
N TYR A 145 2.87 11.18 -8.47
CA TYR A 145 3.04 9.87 -9.10
C TYR A 145 1.71 9.14 -9.22
N GLU A 146 1.55 8.41 -10.32
CA GLU A 146 0.34 7.68 -10.69
C GLU A 146 0.66 6.20 -10.91
N ILE A 147 -0.19 5.33 -10.36
CA ILE A 147 -0.08 3.88 -10.47
C ILE A 147 -1.48 3.31 -10.77
N ASN A 148 -1.60 2.52 -11.83
CA ASN A 148 -2.87 1.91 -12.25
C ASN A 148 -2.98 0.49 -11.72
N VAL A 149 -3.77 0.26 -10.66
CA VAL A 149 -3.92 -1.06 -10.04
C VAL A 149 -5.32 -1.59 -10.31
N GLU A 150 -5.42 -2.68 -11.07
CA GLU A 150 -6.70 -3.33 -11.42
C GLU A 150 -7.76 -2.34 -11.92
N GLY A 151 -7.37 -1.48 -12.87
CA GLY A 151 -8.25 -0.48 -13.48
C GLY A 151 -8.54 0.77 -12.63
N ASN A 152 -7.99 0.86 -11.42
CA ASN A 152 -8.11 2.05 -10.57
C ASN A 152 -6.79 2.82 -10.55
N THR A 153 -6.89 4.13 -10.76
CA THR A 153 -5.77 5.07 -10.79
C THR A 153 -5.52 5.61 -9.39
N ASN A 154 -4.38 5.26 -8.80
CA ASN A 154 -3.95 5.78 -7.51
C ASN A 154 -2.92 6.89 -7.73
N ARG A 155 -3.12 8.04 -7.07
CA ARG A 155 -2.19 9.19 -7.14
C ARG A 155 -1.57 9.48 -5.78
N TYR A 156 -0.26 9.66 -5.78
CA TYR A 156 0.55 9.95 -4.59
C TYR A 156 1.16 11.34 -4.75
N TYR A 157 0.96 12.20 -3.74
CA TYR A 157 1.38 13.59 -3.75
C TYR A 157 2.43 13.80 -2.66
N TYR A 158 3.61 14.22 -3.08
CA TYR A 158 4.76 14.47 -2.24
C TYR A 158 5.07 15.98 -2.19
N LYS A 159 5.57 16.42 -1.04
CA LYS A 159 6.14 17.75 -0.85
C LYS A 159 7.51 17.59 -0.19
N SER A 160 8.58 17.97 -0.88
CA SER A 160 9.95 17.85 -0.39
C SER A 160 10.31 16.42 0.07
N GLY A 161 10.01 15.40 -0.75
CA GLY A 161 10.31 14.00 -0.42
C GLY A 161 9.29 13.33 0.53
N ARG A 162 8.31 14.07 1.05
CA ARG A 162 7.37 13.61 2.07
C ARG A 162 5.98 13.41 1.47
N LEU A 163 5.39 12.23 1.69
CA LEU A 163 4.03 11.95 1.25
C LEU A 163 3.03 12.80 2.06
N GLU A 164 2.24 13.62 1.38
CA GLU A 164 1.22 14.48 2.00
C GLU A 164 -0.19 13.92 1.79
N LYS A 165 -0.44 13.33 0.62
CA LYS A 165 -1.77 12.87 0.22
C LYS A 165 -1.69 11.69 -0.74
N ILE A 166 -2.63 10.76 -0.61
CA ILE A 166 -2.95 9.75 -1.62
C ILE A 166 -4.40 9.98 -2.05
N VAL A 167 -4.68 9.87 -3.34
CA VAL A 167 -6.04 9.80 -3.89
C VAL A 167 -6.19 8.41 -4.51
N LEU A 168 -7.10 7.62 -3.95
CA LEU A 168 -7.42 6.27 -4.42
C LEU A 168 -8.70 6.33 -5.24
N GLU A 169 -8.62 6.00 -6.51
CA GLU A 169 -9.80 5.90 -7.37
C GLU A 169 -10.72 4.76 -6.92
N ASN A 170 -12.02 5.01 -6.96
CA ASN A 170 -13.03 4.00 -6.67
C ASN A 170 -14.31 4.27 -7.47
N PRO A 171 -15.02 3.23 -7.94
CA PRO A 171 -16.22 3.39 -8.76
C PRO A 171 -17.35 4.23 -8.15
N ILE A 172 -17.45 4.29 -6.81
CA ILE A 172 -18.49 5.07 -6.13
C ILE A 172 -17.98 6.47 -5.82
N LYS A 173 -16.87 6.55 -5.08
CA LYS A 173 -16.22 7.82 -4.74
C LYS A 173 -14.78 7.61 -4.33
N ASN A 174 -13.89 8.45 -4.83
CA ASN A 174 -12.48 8.43 -4.47
C ASN A 174 -12.28 8.65 -2.97
N TYR A 175 -11.34 7.91 -2.42
CA TYR A 175 -10.87 8.07 -1.04
C TYR A 175 -9.60 8.90 -1.04
N GLN A 176 -9.37 9.64 0.03
CA GLN A 176 -8.10 10.32 0.26
C GLN A 176 -7.46 9.81 1.54
N VAL A 177 -6.15 9.60 1.51
CA VAL A 177 -5.32 9.43 2.70
C VAL A 177 -4.53 10.71 2.85
N ARG A 178 -4.65 11.41 3.98
CA ARG A 178 -4.00 12.71 4.19
C ARG A 178 -3.12 12.66 5.42
N ARG A 179 -1.90 13.18 5.30
CA ARG A 179 -0.97 13.21 6.42
C ARG A 179 -1.52 14.09 7.53
N VAL A 180 -1.48 13.59 8.76
CA VAL A 180 -1.76 14.38 9.96
C VAL A 180 -0.43 15.04 10.37
N GLN A 181 -0.46 16.36 10.51
CA GLN A 181 0.68 17.14 11.00
C GLN A 181 0.77 17.06 12.53
#